data_AF-K1KUP9-F1
#
_entry.id   AF-K1KUP9-F1
#
_cell.length_a   1.000
_cell.length_b   1.000
_cell.length_c   1.000
_cell.angle_alpha   90.00
_cell.angle_beta   90.00
_cell.angle_gamma   90.00
#
_symmetry.space_group_name_H-M   'P 1'
#
loop_
_entity.id
_entity.type
_entity.pdbx_description
1 polymer ?
#
loop_
_entity_poly.entity_id
_entity_poly.type
_entity_poly.pdbx_seq_one_letter_code
_entity_poly.pdbx_strand_id
1 'polypeptide(L)'
;MEPAIIVGIGHDEKDIPKQRFHDFTSPADHYHFPKRRGKVMQELPAGGAVQLIDYIFQQIVPMLQEKYTVDDQKISLYGHSLGGLFVLWSYLTYPESFYKYVAISPSIWWNNHELFRTIQQAEKPFAAALYIGVGGEEGDMVDDAQKFVEMTSDKWINYEFYIAESENHASVIPTTMSRVLRFLKSDE
;
A
#
# COMPACT_ATOMS: atom_id res chain seq x y z
N MET A 1 -18.75 -19.48 0.43
CA MET A 1 -17.82 -18.36 0.58
C MET A 1 -16.86 -18.75 1.69
N GLU A 2 -15.56 -18.82 1.43
CA GLU A 2 -14.59 -19.06 2.50
C GLU A 2 -14.66 -17.88 3.50
N PRO A 3 -14.61 -18.14 4.81
CA PRO A 3 -14.58 -17.09 5.81
C PRO A 3 -13.27 -16.29 5.70
N ALA A 4 -13.34 -15.00 5.98
CA ALA A 4 -12.17 -14.11 5.99
C ALA A 4 -12.11 -13.35 7.32
N ILE A 5 -10.89 -13.04 7.75
CA ILE A 5 -10.62 -12.20 8.92
C ILE A 5 -10.12 -10.85 8.41
N ILE A 6 -10.73 -9.76 8.88
CA ILE A 6 -10.28 -8.40 8.59
C ILE A 6 -9.58 -7.87 9.84
N VAL A 7 -8.32 -7.45 9.68
CA VAL A 7 -7.50 -6.90 10.74
C VAL A 7 -7.27 -5.42 10.46
N GLY A 8 -7.74 -4.55 11.36
CA GLY A 8 -7.38 -3.13 11.34
C GLY A 8 -6.18 -2.88 12.25
N ILE A 9 -5.14 -2.25 11.72
CA ILE A 9 -3.98 -1.80 12.50
C ILE A 9 -4.15 -0.29 12.73
N GLY A 10 -4.30 0.10 13.99
CA GLY A 10 -4.52 1.49 14.39
C GLY A 10 -3.58 1.92 15.50
N HIS A 11 -3.48 3.24 15.69
CA HIS A 11 -2.71 3.86 16.76
C HIS A 11 -3.62 4.65 17.68
N ASP A 12 -3.13 4.97 18.87
CA ASP A 12 -3.77 5.95 19.74
C ASP A 12 -3.96 7.29 19.00
N GLU A 13 -5.14 7.90 19.15
CA GLU A 13 -5.58 9.07 18.36
C GLU A 13 -4.56 10.22 18.34
N LYS A 14 -3.84 10.40 19.44
CA LYS A 14 -2.87 11.48 19.67
C LYS A 14 -1.63 11.36 18.79
N ASP A 15 -1.30 10.14 18.39
CA ASP A 15 -0.05 9.81 17.71
C ASP A 15 -0.25 9.39 16.25
N ILE A 16 -1.49 9.32 15.77
CA ILE A 16 -1.84 8.88 14.41
C ILE A 16 -0.95 9.53 13.33
N PRO A 17 -0.77 10.86 13.27
CA PRO A 17 0.05 11.44 12.20
C PRO A 17 1.51 10.98 12.26
N LYS A 18 2.11 10.92 13.46
CA LYS A 18 3.52 10.52 13.62
C LYS A 18 3.72 9.05 13.28
N GLN A 19 2.87 8.19 13.85
CA GLN A 19 2.98 6.75 13.66
C GLN A 19 2.64 6.33 12.23
N ARG A 20 1.66 6.97 11.59
CA ARG A 20 1.36 6.69 10.18
C ARG A 20 2.51 7.01 9.25
N PHE A 21 3.20 8.14 9.44
CA PHE A 21 4.38 8.43 8.63
C PHE A 21 5.52 7.47 8.95
N HIS A 22 5.73 7.13 10.22
CA HIS A 22 6.73 6.13 10.60
C HIS A 22 6.45 4.80 9.91
N ASP A 23 5.31 4.18 10.18
CA ASP A 23 5.03 2.80 9.80
C ASP A 23 4.82 2.62 8.29
N PHE A 24 4.35 3.64 7.58
CA PHE A 24 3.99 3.51 6.16
C PHE A 24 5.03 4.02 5.17
N THR A 25 6.20 4.48 5.64
CA THR A 25 7.26 4.99 4.77
C THR A 25 8.50 4.12 4.82
N SER A 26 9.13 3.97 3.65
CA SER A 26 10.31 3.14 3.50
C SER A 26 11.51 3.72 4.25
N PRO A 27 12.44 2.88 4.73
CA PRO A 27 13.68 3.37 5.34
C PRO A 27 14.54 4.11 4.31
N ALA A 28 14.95 5.33 4.65
CA ALA A 28 15.86 6.15 3.86
C ALA A 28 16.79 6.96 4.79
N ASP A 29 17.97 7.31 4.29
CA ASP A 29 18.92 8.16 5.02
C ASP A 29 18.37 9.59 5.24
N HIS A 30 17.58 10.08 4.28
CA HIS A 30 17.00 11.42 4.29
C HIS A 30 15.57 11.39 3.72
N TYR A 31 14.69 12.19 4.34
CA TYR A 31 13.29 12.32 3.93
C TYR A 31 12.97 13.74 3.44
N HIS A 32 12.32 13.81 2.29
CA HIS A 32 11.80 15.05 1.73
C HIS A 32 10.30 15.15 1.99
N PHE A 33 9.93 16.04 2.91
CA PHE A 33 8.54 16.37 3.18
C PHE A 33 8.01 17.37 2.14
N PRO A 34 6.80 17.16 1.58
CA PRO A 34 6.26 18.04 0.55
C PRO A 34 5.93 19.42 1.15
N LYS A 35 5.83 20.42 0.27
CA LYS A 35 5.33 21.73 0.67
C LYS A 35 3.80 21.74 0.67
N ARG A 36 3.21 22.22 1.76
CA ARG A 36 1.77 22.51 1.85
C ARG A 36 1.59 24.01 2.04
N ARG A 37 0.84 24.66 1.14
CA ARG A 37 0.62 26.12 1.14
C ARG A 37 1.93 26.91 1.20
N GLY A 38 2.93 26.49 0.43
CA GLY A 38 4.23 27.14 0.32
C GLY A 38 5.22 26.86 1.47
N LYS A 39 4.82 26.13 2.52
CA LYS A 39 5.70 25.73 3.64
C LYS A 39 5.97 24.24 3.62
N VAL A 40 7.21 23.84 3.87
CA VAL A 40 7.56 22.43 4.08
C VAL A 40 6.72 21.89 5.24
N MET A 41 6.12 20.72 5.06
CA MET A 41 5.40 20.05 6.14
C MET A 41 6.32 19.81 7.34
N GLN A 42 5.73 19.76 8.53
CA GLN A 42 6.49 19.39 9.72
C GLN A 42 7.10 18.00 9.51
N GLU A 43 8.40 17.88 9.81
CA GLU A 43 9.08 16.60 9.81
C GLU A 43 8.47 15.70 10.90
N LEU A 44 8.09 14.50 10.48
CA LEU A 44 7.55 13.46 11.33
C LEU A 44 8.51 12.26 11.31
N PRO A 45 8.49 11.39 12.33
CA PRO A 45 9.15 10.10 12.23
C PRO A 45 8.72 9.36 10.96
N ALA A 46 9.67 8.73 10.28
CA ALA A 46 9.51 8.04 8.99
C ALA A 46 10.48 6.84 8.93
N GLY A 47 10.22 5.86 8.06
CA GLY A 47 11.13 4.73 7.80
C GLY A 47 10.83 3.42 8.51
N GLY A 48 9.69 3.32 9.17
CA GLY A 48 9.25 2.21 10.00
C GLY A 48 8.63 1.03 9.24
N ALA A 49 8.61 1.06 7.90
CA ALA A 49 7.89 0.07 7.11
C ALA A 49 8.36 -1.37 7.32
N VAL A 50 9.67 -1.61 7.49
CA VAL A 50 10.20 -2.95 7.78
C VAL A 50 9.66 -3.46 9.13
N GLN A 51 9.66 -2.60 10.15
CA GLN A 51 9.19 -2.94 11.49
C GLN A 51 7.69 -3.24 11.49
N LEU A 52 6.89 -2.57 10.67
CA LEU A 52 5.48 -2.89 10.52
C LEU A 52 5.28 -4.29 9.88
N ILE A 53 6.03 -4.64 8.83
CA ILE A 53 5.98 -5.98 8.24
C ILE A 53 6.35 -7.04 9.29
N ASP A 54 7.44 -6.83 10.02
CA ASP A 54 7.87 -7.74 11.08
C ASP A 54 6.79 -7.88 12.17
N TYR A 55 6.17 -6.77 12.58
CA TYR A 55 5.09 -6.81 13.57
C TYR A 55 3.88 -7.61 13.07
N ILE A 56 3.51 -7.46 11.80
CA ILE A 56 2.40 -8.22 11.19
C ILE A 56 2.70 -9.72 11.30
N PHE A 57 3.85 -10.18 10.82
CA PHE A 57 4.13 -11.63 10.73
C PHE A 57 4.63 -12.26 12.02
N GLN A 58 5.29 -11.50 12.89
CA GLN A 58 5.85 -12.03 14.13
C GLN A 58 4.91 -11.87 15.34
N GLN A 59 3.92 -10.99 15.27
CA GLN A 59 3.00 -10.73 16.40
C GLN A 59 1.54 -10.95 16.02
N ILE A 60 1.04 -10.28 14.96
CA ILE A 60 -0.38 -10.32 14.61
C ILE A 60 -0.79 -11.70 14.09
N VAL A 61 -0.05 -12.25 13.11
CA VAL A 61 -0.38 -13.55 12.50
C VAL A 61 -0.36 -14.68 13.54
N PRO A 62 0.67 -14.82 14.41
CA PRO A 62 0.66 -15.82 15.49
C PRO A 62 -0.52 -15.65 16.45
N MET A 63 -0.86 -14.42 16.84
CA MET A 63 -2.00 -14.14 17.72
C MET A 63 -3.34 -14.58 17.11
N LEU A 64 -3.49 -14.46 15.80
CA LEU A 64 -4.69 -14.92 15.09
C LEU A 64 -4.72 -16.45 14.99
N GLN A 65 -3.58 -17.09 14.73
CA GLN A 65 -3.44 -18.54 14.64
C GLN A 65 -3.78 -19.26 15.96
N GLU A 66 -3.61 -18.61 17.11
CA GLU A 66 -4.05 -19.14 18.40
C GLU A 66 -5.58 -19.27 18.53
N LYS A 67 -6.34 -18.47 17.76
CA LYS A 67 -7.81 -18.35 17.90
C LYS A 67 -8.58 -18.85 16.69
N TYR A 68 -7.96 -18.82 15.52
CA TYR A 68 -8.59 -19.10 14.24
C TYR A 68 -7.68 -19.94 13.35
N THR A 69 -8.27 -20.73 12.46
CA THR A 69 -7.52 -21.37 11.37
C THR A 69 -7.16 -20.31 10.34
N VAL A 70 -5.88 -19.93 10.28
CA VAL A 70 -5.34 -18.96 9.33
C VAL A 70 -4.41 -19.69 8.37
N ASP A 71 -4.67 -19.55 7.07
CA ASP A 71 -3.76 -19.97 6.01
C ASP A 71 -2.70 -18.87 5.83
N ASP A 72 -1.46 -19.18 6.18
CA ASP A 72 -0.33 -18.24 6.12
C ASP A 72 0.07 -17.88 4.68
N GLN A 73 -0.39 -18.67 3.69
CA GLN A 73 -0.19 -18.39 2.27
C GLN A 73 -1.26 -17.50 1.67
N LYS A 74 -2.36 -17.21 2.40
CA LYS A 74 -3.49 -16.38 1.93
C LYS A 74 -3.65 -15.07 2.70
N ILE A 75 -2.56 -14.48 3.14
CA ILE A 75 -2.55 -13.18 3.84
C ILE A 75 -2.42 -12.06 2.79
N SER A 76 -3.41 -11.16 2.71
CA SER A 76 -3.39 -10.04 1.75
C SER A 76 -3.23 -8.69 2.45
N LEU A 77 -2.55 -7.75 1.81
CA LEU A 77 -2.31 -6.41 2.34
C LEU A 77 -3.18 -5.37 1.61
N TYR A 78 -3.90 -4.56 2.38
CA TYR A 78 -4.71 -3.44 1.89
C TYR A 78 -4.25 -2.13 2.52
N GLY A 79 -4.17 -1.07 1.74
CA GLY A 79 -3.82 0.25 2.26
C GLY A 79 -4.33 1.40 1.39
N HIS A 80 -4.61 2.52 2.05
CA HIS A 80 -5.06 3.77 1.41
C HIS A 80 -4.09 4.92 1.69
N SER A 81 -3.87 5.80 0.70
CA SER A 81 -3.01 6.99 0.85
C SER A 81 -1.57 6.59 1.19
N LEU A 82 -1.03 7.03 2.33
CA LEU A 82 0.25 6.51 2.85
C LEU A 82 0.25 4.99 3.04
N GLY A 83 -0.89 4.39 3.45
CA GLY A 83 -1.00 2.94 3.50
C GLY A 83 -0.92 2.30 2.11
N GLY A 84 -1.40 2.99 1.07
CA GLY A 84 -1.25 2.54 -0.31
C GLY A 84 0.20 2.64 -0.79
N LEU A 85 0.94 3.68 -0.37
CA LEU A 85 2.39 3.77 -0.57
C LEU A 85 3.11 2.59 0.09
N PHE A 86 2.77 2.27 1.35
CA PHE A 86 3.33 1.11 2.05
C PHE A 86 3.06 -0.18 1.28
N VAL A 87 1.83 -0.40 0.81
CA VAL A 87 1.47 -1.57 -0.01
C VAL A 87 2.37 -1.68 -1.24
N LEU A 88 2.52 -0.60 -2.01
CA LEU A 88 3.34 -0.63 -3.23
C LEU A 88 4.82 -0.82 -2.92
N TRP A 89 5.33 -0.21 -1.85
CA TRP A 89 6.71 -0.45 -1.42
C TRP A 89 6.90 -1.91 -1.02
N SER A 90 6.04 -2.48 -0.17
CA SER A 90 6.07 -3.89 0.23
C SER A 90 5.94 -4.83 -0.96
N TYR A 91 5.14 -4.47 -1.96
CA TYR A 91 5.02 -5.24 -3.20
C TYR A 91 6.35 -5.32 -3.96
N LEU A 92 7.09 -4.20 -4.03
CA LEU A 92 8.36 -4.13 -4.74
C LEU A 92 9.54 -4.75 -3.97
N THR A 93 9.50 -4.72 -2.64
CA THR A 93 10.64 -5.14 -1.78
C THR A 93 10.45 -6.48 -1.10
N TYR A 94 9.20 -6.87 -0.83
CA TYR A 94 8.81 -8.11 -0.16
C TYR A 94 7.66 -8.80 -0.92
N PRO A 95 7.82 -9.09 -2.22
CA PRO A 95 6.74 -9.58 -3.10
C PRO A 95 6.16 -10.94 -2.70
N GLU A 96 6.88 -11.73 -1.91
CA GLU A 96 6.47 -13.06 -1.46
C GLU A 96 5.83 -13.04 -0.06
N SER A 97 5.83 -11.90 0.63
CA SER A 97 5.30 -11.82 1.99
C SER A 97 3.78 -11.84 2.03
N PHE A 98 3.11 -11.29 1.02
CA PHE A 98 1.64 -11.27 0.96
C PHE A 98 1.14 -11.95 -0.31
N TYR A 99 -0.01 -12.60 -0.19
CA TYR A 99 -0.70 -13.29 -1.29
C TYR A 99 -1.18 -12.30 -2.36
N LYS A 100 -1.82 -11.21 -1.92
CA LYS A 100 -2.31 -10.13 -2.79
C LYS A 100 -2.11 -8.78 -2.14
N TYR A 101 -1.92 -7.77 -2.97
CA TYR A 101 -1.67 -6.39 -2.58
C TYR A 101 -2.76 -5.49 -3.14
N VAL A 102 -3.29 -4.59 -2.31
CA VAL A 102 -4.33 -3.65 -2.69
C VAL A 102 -3.95 -2.24 -2.26
N ALA A 103 -3.56 -1.41 -3.22
CA ALA A 103 -3.18 -0.03 -3.01
C ALA A 103 -4.27 0.90 -3.54
N ILE A 104 -4.93 1.65 -2.64
CA ILE A 104 -5.94 2.65 -3.00
C ILE A 104 -5.35 4.05 -2.81
N SER A 105 -5.37 4.84 -3.87
CA SER A 105 -4.84 6.21 -3.93
C SER A 105 -3.45 6.31 -3.30
N PRO A 106 -2.46 5.54 -3.77
CA PRO A 106 -1.14 5.46 -3.14
C PRO A 106 -0.42 6.81 -3.19
N SER A 107 0.15 7.23 -2.07
CA SER A 107 0.90 8.50 -1.96
C SER A 107 2.31 8.42 -2.57
N ILE A 108 2.39 8.10 -3.86
CA ILE A 108 3.65 7.87 -4.61
C ILE A 108 4.54 9.14 -4.63
N TRP A 109 3.93 10.33 -4.58
CA TRP A 109 4.62 11.62 -4.46
C TRP A 109 5.58 11.72 -3.26
N TRP A 110 5.47 10.84 -2.28
CA TRP A 110 6.31 10.85 -1.07
C TRP A 110 7.81 10.79 -1.39
N ASN A 111 8.60 11.51 -0.58
CA ASN A 111 10.05 11.54 -0.61
C ASN A 111 10.66 11.74 -2.01
N ASN A 112 10.15 12.74 -2.74
CA ASN A 112 10.50 13.03 -4.13
C ASN A 112 10.38 11.78 -5.01
N HIS A 113 9.20 11.16 -4.99
CA HIS A 113 8.85 9.98 -5.77
C HIS A 113 9.84 8.83 -5.59
N GLU A 114 10.18 8.51 -4.34
CA GLU A 114 11.17 7.47 -4.03
C GLU A 114 10.84 6.11 -4.65
N LEU A 115 9.55 5.80 -4.74
CA LEU A 115 9.06 4.53 -5.25
C LEU A 115 9.49 4.27 -6.71
N PHE A 116 9.62 5.31 -7.53
CA PHE A 116 10.12 5.15 -8.91
C PHE A 116 11.59 4.73 -8.95
N ARG A 117 12.39 5.09 -7.94
CA ARG A 117 13.76 4.57 -7.77
C ARG A 117 13.72 3.11 -7.31
N THR A 118 12.82 2.76 -6.39
CA THR A 118 12.61 1.38 -5.94
C THR A 118 12.27 0.44 -7.11
N ILE A 119 11.38 0.85 -8.03
CA ILE A 119 11.04 0.07 -9.24
C ILE A 119 12.26 -0.25 -10.12
N GLN A 120 13.28 0.62 -10.14
CA GLN A 120 14.50 0.41 -10.93
C GLN A 120 15.43 -0.63 -10.29
N GLN A 121 15.32 -0.82 -8.98
CA GLN A 121 16.16 -1.73 -8.18
C GLN A 121 15.50 -3.09 -7.95
N ALA A 122 14.19 -3.21 -8.17
CA ALA A 122 13.43 -4.44 -8.08
C ALA A 122 13.91 -5.52 -9.10
N GLU A 123 14.05 -6.76 -8.65
CA GLU A 123 14.44 -7.94 -9.47
C GLU A 123 13.23 -8.64 -10.14
N LYS A 124 13.44 -9.42 -11.23
CA LYS A 124 12.37 -10.12 -11.99
C LYS A 124 12.05 -11.55 -11.50
N PRO A 125 10.81 -12.09 -11.64
CA PRO A 125 9.47 -11.46 -11.63
C PRO A 125 8.65 -11.79 -10.37
N PHE A 126 7.72 -10.90 -10.02
CA PHE A 126 6.84 -11.03 -8.84
C PHE A 126 5.61 -11.91 -9.14
N ALA A 127 5.35 -12.91 -8.31
CA ALA A 127 4.19 -13.81 -8.47
C ALA A 127 2.87 -13.25 -7.90
N ALA A 128 2.94 -12.32 -6.96
CA ALA A 128 1.75 -11.81 -6.27
C ALA A 128 0.92 -10.86 -7.15
N ALA A 129 -0.41 -10.95 -7.01
CA ALA A 129 -1.34 -10.07 -7.71
C ALA A 129 -1.44 -8.71 -7.01
N LEU A 130 -1.56 -7.65 -7.81
CA LEU A 130 -1.66 -6.26 -7.34
C LEU A 130 -2.92 -5.56 -7.86
N TYR A 131 -3.73 -5.02 -6.97
CA TYR A 131 -4.81 -4.09 -7.32
C TYR A 131 -4.40 -2.65 -7.00
N ILE A 132 -4.52 -1.77 -7.98
CA ILE A 132 -4.33 -0.33 -7.82
C ILE A 132 -5.64 0.38 -8.15
N GLY A 133 -6.16 1.14 -7.19
CA GLY A 133 -7.31 2.02 -7.39
C GLY A 133 -6.94 3.48 -7.15
N VAL A 134 -7.48 4.42 -7.92
CA VAL A 134 -7.33 5.87 -7.67
C VAL A 134 -8.61 6.61 -8.03
N GLY A 135 -8.96 7.67 -7.31
CA GLY A 135 -10.08 8.55 -7.65
C GLY A 135 -9.72 9.46 -8.82
N GLY A 136 -10.62 9.59 -9.80
CA GLY A 136 -10.39 10.38 -11.00
C GLY A 136 -10.19 11.88 -10.76
N GLU A 137 -10.62 12.40 -9.59
CA GLU A 137 -10.47 13.82 -9.22
C GLU A 137 -9.18 14.10 -8.41
N GLU A 138 -8.25 13.14 -8.31
CA GLU A 138 -7.06 13.26 -7.46
C GLU A 138 -5.83 13.92 -8.13
N GLY A 139 -5.94 14.39 -9.37
CA GLY A 139 -4.89 15.15 -10.06
C GLY A 139 -3.59 14.38 -10.18
N ASP A 140 -2.47 14.95 -9.69
CA ASP A 140 -1.13 14.35 -9.75
C ASP A 140 -1.07 12.90 -9.22
N MET A 141 -1.96 12.50 -8.29
CA MET A 141 -2.01 11.12 -7.81
C MET A 141 -2.51 10.12 -8.87
N VAL A 142 -3.35 10.57 -9.81
CA VAL A 142 -3.77 9.77 -10.97
C VAL A 142 -2.57 9.57 -11.89
N ASP A 143 -1.86 10.66 -12.21
CA ASP A 143 -0.67 10.63 -13.07
C ASP A 143 0.43 9.73 -12.48
N ASP A 144 0.66 9.83 -11.17
CA ASP A 144 1.64 9.00 -10.46
C ASP A 144 1.26 7.50 -10.50
N ALA A 145 -0.02 7.17 -10.31
CA ALA A 145 -0.50 5.79 -10.34
C ALA A 145 -0.42 5.20 -11.76
N GLN A 146 -0.78 5.97 -12.79
CA GLN A 146 -0.63 5.58 -14.18
C GLN A 146 0.85 5.33 -14.52
N LYS A 147 1.73 6.25 -14.15
CA LYS A 147 3.17 6.11 -14.38
C LYS A 147 3.77 4.92 -13.64
N PHE A 148 3.31 4.61 -12.43
CA PHE A 148 3.72 3.40 -11.72
C PHE A 148 3.38 2.15 -12.54
N VAL A 149 2.14 2.06 -13.04
CA VAL A 149 1.68 0.94 -13.88
C VAL A 149 2.51 0.86 -15.17
N GLU A 150 2.73 1.97 -15.88
CA GLU A 150 3.57 2.00 -17.09
C GLU A 150 5.00 1.53 -16.83
N MET A 151 5.61 1.93 -15.71
CA MET A 151 6.97 1.54 -15.35
C MET A 151 7.09 0.06 -14.95
N THR A 152 5.97 -0.59 -14.60
CA THR A 152 5.92 -1.96 -14.09
C THR A 152 5.23 -2.95 -15.04
N SER A 153 4.43 -2.49 -16.01
CA SER A 153 3.68 -3.33 -16.95
C SER A 153 4.60 -4.16 -17.85
N ASP A 154 5.71 -3.57 -18.29
CA ASP A 154 6.76 -4.28 -19.04
C ASP A 154 7.64 -5.16 -18.14
N LYS A 155 7.40 -5.08 -16.82
CA LYS A 155 8.20 -5.65 -15.73
C LYS A 155 7.40 -6.60 -14.82
N TRP A 156 6.58 -7.48 -15.39
CA TRP A 156 6.21 -8.78 -14.76
C TRP A 156 5.06 -8.83 -13.75
N ILE A 157 4.25 -7.79 -13.60
CA ILE A 157 3.20 -7.76 -12.57
C ILE A 157 1.87 -8.33 -13.08
N ASN A 158 1.22 -9.21 -12.31
CA ASN A 158 -0.20 -9.52 -12.45
C ASN A 158 -0.99 -8.41 -11.73
N TYR A 159 -1.74 -7.59 -12.46
CA TYR A 159 -2.40 -6.43 -11.86
C TYR A 159 -3.78 -6.09 -12.41
N GLU A 160 -4.58 -5.47 -11.55
CA GLU A 160 -5.77 -4.72 -11.91
C GLU A 160 -5.55 -3.23 -11.61
N PHE A 161 -5.79 -2.36 -12.59
CA PHE A 161 -5.75 -0.91 -12.38
C PHE A 161 -7.12 -0.29 -12.67
N TYR A 162 -7.62 0.53 -11.75
CA TYR A 162 -8.93 1.15 -11.84
C TYR A 162 -8.90 2.62 -11.44
N ILE A 163 -9.32 3.48 -12.37
CA ILE A 163 -9.61 4.88 -12.09
C ILE A 163 -11.12 5.00 -11.80
N ALA A 164 -11.45 5.41 -10.58
CA ALA A 164 -12.81 5.65 -10.15
C ALA A 164 -13.24 7.07 -10.55
N GLU A 165 -13.82 7.20 -11.75
CA GLU A 165 -14.30 8.49 -12.27
C GLU A 165 -15.22 9.21 -11.28
N SER A 166 -15.07 10.53 -11.19
CA SER A 166 -15.81 11.42 -10.27
C SER A 166 -15.60 11.13 -8.77
N GLU A 167 -14.64 10.29 -8.40
CA GLU A 167 -14.28 10.07 -7.01
C GLU A 167 -13.05 10.90 -6.60
N ASN A 168 -13.08 11.40 -5.36
CA ASN A 168 -11.94 12.05 -4.73
C ASN A 168 -11.22 11.11 -3.76
N HIS A 169 -10.16 11.62 -3.12
CA HIS A 169 -9.28 10.86 -2.24
C HIS A 169 -9.99 10.10 -1.11
N ALA A 170 -11.16 10.56 -0.63
CA ALA A 170 -11.92 9.88 0.41
C ALA A 170 -12.99 8.93 -0.16
N SER A 171 -13.70 9.37 -1.21
CA SER A 171 -14.84 8.63 -1.76
C SER A 171 -14.45 7.42 -2.62
N VAL A 172 -13.21 7.39 -3.13
CA VAL A 172 -12.64 6.23 -3.82
C VAL A 172 -12.63 4.94 -2.98
N ILE A 173 -12.53 5.05 -1.64
CA ILE A 173 -12.48 3.89 -0.74
C ILE A 173 -13.78 3.05 -0.82
N PRO A 174 -14.97 3.61 -0.50
CA PRO A 174 -16.21 2.84 -0.62
C PRO A 174 -16.51 2.43 -2.07
N THR A 175 -16.16 3.27 -3.06
CA THR A 175 -16.42 2.98 -4.48
C THR A 175 -15.64 1.78 -4.99
N THR A 176 -14.40 1.59 -4.55
CA THR A 176 -13.56 0.45 -5.00
C THR A 176 -13.81 -0.84 -4.21
N MET A 177 -14.45 -0.78 -3.04
CA MET A 177 -14.57 -1.92 -2.11
C MET A 177 -15.14 -3.19 -2.77
N SER A 178 -16.18 -3.08 -3.58
CA SER A 178 -16.76 -4.25 -4.25
C SER A 178 -15.81 -4.90 -5.27
N ARG A 179 -14.95 -4.11 -5.94
CA ARG A 179 -13.91 -4.61 -6.86
C ARG A 179 -12.80 -5.30 -6.08
N VAL A 180 -12.32 -4.64 -5.03
CA VAL A 180 -11.30 -5.17 -4.12
C VAL A 180 -11.71 -6.52 -3.55
N LEU A 181 -12.96 -6.66 -3.08
CA LEU A 181 -13.45 -7.94 -2.54
C LEU A 181 -13.55 -9.06 -3.59
N ARG A 182 -13.74 -8.73 -4.88
CA ARG A 182 -13.69 -9.73 -5.95
C ARG A 182 -12.25 -10.11 -6.28
N PHE A 183 -11.38 -9.11 -6.39
CA PHE A 183 -9.95 -9.30 -6.61
C PHE A 183 -9.31 -10.18 -5.52
N LEU A 184 -9.59 -9.90 -4.24
CA LEU A 184 -9.10 -10.69 -3.11
C LEU A 184 -9.59 -12.15 -3.10
N LYS A 185 -10.65 -12.46 -3.85
CA LYS A 185 -11.27 -13.79 -3.91
C LYS A 185 -11.03 -14.54 -5.22
N SER A 186 -10.40 -13.94 -6.21
CA SER A 186 -10.04 -14.68 -7.43
C SER A 186 -8.94 -15.68 -7.10
N ASP A 187 -8.97 -16.84 -7.74
CA ASP A 187 -7.94 -17.88 -7.57
C ASP A 187 -6.68 -17.61 -8.42
N GLU A 188 -6.72 -16.55 -9.25
CA GLU A 188 -5.62 -16.01 -10.07
C GLU A 188 -5.63 -14.47 -10.04
#